data_AF-A0A4Q6DV63-F1
#
_entry.id   AF-A0A4Q6DV63-F1
#
_cell.length_a   1.000
_cell.length_b   1.000
_cell.length_c   1.000
_cell.angle_alpha   90.00
_cell.angle_beta   90.00
_cell.angle_gamma   90.00
#
_symmetry.space_group_name_H-M   'P 1'
#
loop_
_entity.id
_entity.type
_entity.pdbx_description
1 polymer ?
#
loop_
_entity_poly.entity_id
_entity_poly.type
_entity_poly.pdbx_seq_one_letter_code
_entity_poly.pdbx_strand_id
1 'polypeptide(L)' 'VQAAAKAYFNKDAKNLTRAEAAMIAACLRNPKKFTVKPMSKFVTIVSGKILRQMNNLEGDPDVAALIK' A
#
# COMPACT_ATOMS: atom_id res chain seq x y z
N VAL A 1 5.43 2.19 8.85
CA VAL A 1 5.48 2.23 7.36
C VAL A 1 6.86 2.61 6.83
N GLN A 2 7.53 3.62 7.40
CA GLN A 2 8.87 4.08 6.97
C GLN A 2 9.92 2.97 6.81
N ALA A 3 10.00 2.03 7.76
CA ALA A 3 10.93 0.90 7.65
C ALA A 3 10.66 -0.01 6.44
N ALA A 4 9.38 -0.29 6.12
CA ALA A 4 9.01 -1.11 4.97
C ALA A 4 9.26 -0.39 3.64
N ALA A 5 9.04 0.93 3.60
CA ALA A 5 9.34 1.77 2.44
C ALA A 5 10.84 1.70 2.08
N LYS A 6 11.70 1.82 3.10
CA LYS A 6 13.15 1.70 2.95
C LYS A 6 13.56 0.27 2.60
N ALA A 7 13.03 -0.74 3.31
CA ALA A 7 13.42 -2.14 3.10
C ALA A 7 13.03 -2.69 1.73
N TYR A 8 11.83 -2.37 1.22
CA TYR A 8 11.35 -2.92 -0.04
C TYR A 8 11.64 -2.03 -1.25
N PHE A 9 11.55 -0.70 -1.11
CA PHE A 9 11.62 0.21 -2.25
C PHE A 9 12.81 1.17 -2.19
N ASN A 10 13.58 1.17 -1.09
CA ASN A 10 14.67 2.11 -0.84
C ASN A 10 14.24 3.58 -1.00
N LYS A 11 13.01 3.89 -0.57
CA LYS A 11 12.39 5.21 -0.63
C LYS A 11 11.91 5.62 0.76
N ASP A 12 11.81 6.92 1.00
CA ASP A 12 11.05 7.42 2.14
C ASP A 12 9.55 7.17 1.93
N ALA A 13 8.81 6.94 3.01
CA ALA A 13 7.37 6.65 2.96
C ALA A 13 6.56 7.76 2.30
N LYS A 14 7.00 9.02 2.43
CA LYS A 14 6.39 10.18 1.77
C LYS A 14 6.52 10.16 0.24
N ASN A 15 7.50 9.43 -0.30
CA ASN A 15 7.79 9.35 -1.73
C ASN A 15 7.29 8.03 -2.35
N LEU A 16 6.53 7.23 -1.58
CA LEU A 16 5.93 6.01 -2.11
C LEU A 16 4.82 6.34 -3.10
N THR A 17 4.81 5.61 -4.21
CA THR A 17 3.65 5.64 -5.10
C THR A 17 2.46 4.95 -4.42
N ARG A 18 1.24 5.29 -4.86
CA ARG A 18 0.00 4.65 -4.34
C ARG A 18 0.04 3.13 -4.50
N ALA A 19 0.62 2.63 -5.59
CA ALA A 19 0.79 1.19 -5.81
C ALA A 19 1.75 0.55 -4.81
N GLU A 20 2.91 1.16 -4.54
CA GLU A 20 3.86 0.67 -3.55
C GLU A 20 3.26 0.71 -2.13
N ALA A 21 2.51 1.76 -1.80
CA ALA A 21 1.78 1.86 -0.55
C ALA A 21 0.72 0.75 -0.42
N ALA A 22 -0.04 0.47 -1.49
CA ALA A 22 -1.01 -0.61 -1.51
C ALA A 22 -0.36 -2.00 -1.35
N MET A 23 0.84 -2.21 -1.91
CA MET A 23 1.60 -3.46 -1.73
C MET A 23 2.07 -3.64 -0.29
N ILE A 24 2.57 -2.57 0.35
CA ILE A 24 2.94 -2.61 1.76
C ILE A 24 1.71 -2.87 2.61
N ALA A 25 0.58 -2.21 2.34
CA ALA A 25 -0.68 -2.43 3.05
C ALA A 25 -1.18 -3.88 2.90
N ALA A 26 -1.06 -4.49 1.72
CA ALA A 26 -1.42 -5.88 1.48
C ALA A 26 -0.54 -6.87 2.27
N CYS A 27 0.75 -6.58 2.41
CA CYS A 27 1.71 -7.38 3.17
C CYS A 27 1.40 -7.41 4.67
N LEU A 28 0.86 -6.32 5.24
CA LEU A 28 0.56 -6.21 6.67
C LEU A 28 -0.44 -7.25 7.20
N ARG A 29 -1.25 -7.87 6.33
CA ARG A 29 -2.19 -8.92 6.75
C ARG A 29 -1.47 -10.16 7.31
N ASN A 30 -0.30 -10.50 6.77
CA ASN A 30 0.60 -11.50 7.35
C ASN A 30 2.02 -11.32 6.74
N PRO A 31 2.86 -10.45 7.32
CA PRO A 31 4.13 -10.04 6.70
C PRO A 31 5.18 -11.15 6.70
N LYS A 32 5.01 -12.22 7.50
CA LYS A 32 5.90 -13.40 7.47
C LYS A 32 5.63 -14.29 6.26
N LYS A 33 4.38 -14.33 5.78
CA LYS A 33 3.94 -15.19 4.68
C LYS A 33 3.85 -14.45 3.34
N PHE A 34 3.51 -13.17 3.40
CA PHE A 34 3.24 -12.35 2.22
C PHE A 34 4.34 -11.31 2.05
N THR A 35 5.28 -11.59 1.16
CA THR A 35 6.38 -10.68 0.85
C THR A 35 6.04 -9.78 -0.32
N VAL A 36 6.52 -8.53 -0.28
CA VAL A 36 6.45 -7.58 -1.40
C VAL A 36 7.55 -7.87 -2.43
N LYS A 37 8.73 -8.32 -1.96
CA LYS A 37 9.85 -8.77 -2.77
C LYS A 37 10.41 -10.09 -2.18
N PRO A 38 10.32 -11.23 -2.91
CA PRO A 38 9.57 -11.43 -4.14
C PRO A 38 8.06 -11.26 -3.90
N MET A 39 7.33 -10.78 -4.91
CA MET A 39 5.90 -10.52 -4.77
C MET A 39 5.11 -11.83 -4.67
N SER A 40 4.40 -12.02 -3.56
CA SER A 40 3.48 -13.15 -3.40
C SER A 40 2.19 -12.95 -4.21
N LYS A 41 1.62 -14.04 -4.76
CA LYS A 41 0.35 -14.01 -5.50
C LYS A 41 -0.78 -13.33 -4.71
N PHE A 42 -0.79 -13.51 -3.39
CA PHE A 42 -1.76 -12.87 -2.51
C PHE A 42 -1.60 -11.34 -2.51
N VAL A 43 -0.36 -10.85 -2.40
CA VAL A 43 -0.04 -9.42 -2.43
C VAL A 43 -0.46 -8.80 -3.76
N THR A 44 -0.24 -9.50 -4.88
CA THR A 44 -0.68 -9.04 -6.21
C THR A 44 -2.19 -8.82 -6.27
N ILE A 45 -2.99 -9.81 -5.82
CA ILE A 45 -4.46 -9.72 -5.88
C ILE A 45 -4.97 -8.63 -4.92
N VAL A 46 -4.43 -8.59 -3.69
CA VAL A 46 -4.92 -7.67 -2.66
C VAL A 46 -4.50 -6.24 -2.92
N SER A 47 -3.27 -6.00 -3.39
CA SER A 47 -2.82 -4.65 -3.75
C SER A 47 -3.67 -4.02 -4.86
N GLY A 48 -4.09 -4.80 -5.86
CA GLY A 48 -5.04 -4.33 -6.89
C GLY A 48 -6.40 -3.93 -6.30
N LYS A 49 -6.92 -4.72 -5.35
CA LYS A 49 -8.17 -4.38 -4.64
C LYS A 49 -8.02 -3.11 -3.80
N ILE A 50 -6.92 -2.97 -3.08
CA ILE A 50 -6.63 -1.79 -2.25
C ILE A 50 -6.50 -0.54 -3.13
N LEU A 51 -5.79 -0.62 -4.26
CA LEU A 51 -5.70 0.48 -5.22
C LEU A 51 -7.07 0.94 -5.70
N ARG A 52 -7.96 0.01 -6.03
CA ARG A 52 -9.33 0.36 -6.42
C ARG A 52 -10.06 1.10 -5.29
N GLN A 53 -9.91 0.66 -4.05
CA GLN A 53 -10.51 1.37 -2.91
C GLN A 53 -9.88 2.75 -2.69
N MET A 54 -8.56 2.88 -2.81
CA MET A 54 -7.87 4.16 -2.72
C MET A 54 -8.36 5.15 -3.77
N ASN A 55 -8.72 4.68 -4.97
CA ASN A 55 -9.27 5.52 -6.04
C ASN A 55 -10.73 5.88 -5.77
N ASN A 56 -11.54 4.96 -5.23
CA ASN A 56 -12.94 5.23 -4.87
C ASN A 56 -13.06 6.30 -3.78
N LEU A 57 -12.14 6.30 -2.81
CA LEU A 57 -12.14 7.22 -1.66
C LEU A 57 -11.56 8.61 -1.99
N GLU A 58 -10.89 8.76 -3.13
CA GLU A 58 -10.19 10.01 -3.48
C GLU A 58 -11.14 11.18 -3.79
N GLY A 59 -12.33 10.88 -4.31
CA GLY A 59 -13.35 11.89 -4.62
C GLY A 59 -14.34 12.13 -3.49
N ASP A 60 -14.22 11.44 -2.36
CA ASP A 60 -15.17 11.54 -1.26
C ASP A 60 -14.84 12.77 -0.40
N PRO A 61 -15.76 13.76 -0.29
CA PRO A 61 -15.52 14.99 0.45
C PRO A 61 -15.28 14.76 1.94
N ASP A 62 -15.88 13.71 2.52
CA ASP A 62 -15.71 13.40 3.95
C ASP A 62 -14.31 12.83 4.21
N VAL A 63 -13.79 12.02 3.28
CA VAL A 63 -12.43 11.48 3.36
C VAL A 63 -11.39 12.58 3.16
N ALA A 64 -11.62 13.51 2.24
CA ALA A 64 -10.74 14.65 2.01
C ALA A 64 -10.65 15.57 3.24
N ALA A 65 -11.76 15.75 3.97
CA ALA A 65 -11.78 16.55 5.21
C ALA A 65 -10.95 15.91 6.34
N LEU A 66 -10.82 14.58 6.38
CA LEU A 66 -10.08 13.85 7.42
C LEU A 66 -8.57 13.76 7.19
N ILE A 67 -8.10 14.01 5.96
CA ILE A 67 -6.68 13.93 5.58
C ILE A 67 -5.95 15.27 5.78
N LYS A 68 -6.69 16.34 6.05
CA LYS A 68 -6.19 17.71 6.15
C LYS A 68 -5.47 18.03 7.47
#